data_AF-B0FE49-F1
#
_entry.id   AF-B0FE49-F1
#
_cell.length_a   1.000
_cell.length_b   1.000
_cell.length_c   1.000
_cell.angle_alpha   90.00
_cell.angle_beta   90.00
_cell.angle_gamma   90.00
#
_symmetry.space_group_name_H-M   'P 1'
#
loop_
_entity.id
_entity.type
_entity.pdbx_description
1 polymer ?
#
loop_
_entity_poly.entity_id
_entity_poly.type
_entity_poly.pdbx_seq_one_letter_code
_entity_poly.pdbx_strand_id
1 'polypeptide(L)'
;MGQTRVAATTAAQSPAAELSPETNGQAEEPLQLLGEDSWEEFSIAVPWGTVEAKWWGSKERQPIIALHGWQDNCGSFDRLCPLLPADTSILAIDLPGHGKSSHYPMGMQYFIFWDGICLIRRIVRKYNWKNVTLLGHSLGGALTFMYAASFPTEVEKLINIDIAGPTVRSTQRMAEGTGRALDKFLDYETLPESKQPCYSYDEMIKLVLDAYDGSVDEPSVRVLMNRGMRHNPSKDGYLFARDLRLKVSLLGMFTAEQTLAYARQIRCRVLNIRGIPGMKFETPQVYADVIATLRENAAKVVYVEVPGTHHLHLVTPDRVAPHINRFLKEA
;
A
#
# COMPACT_ATOMS: atom_id res chain seq x y z
N MET A 1 -56.78 -72.13 -25.69
CA MET A 1 -55.79 -71.88 -24.62
C MET A 1 -55.43 -70.40 -24.69
N GLY A 2 -55.57 -69.53 -23.70
CA GLY A 2 -56.06 -69.58 -22.34
C GLY A 2 -55.77 -68.20 -21.74
N GLN A 3 -56.51 -67.85 -20.68
CA GLN A 3 -56.11 -66.89 -19.63
C GLN A 3 -56.09 -65.39 -19.99
N THR A 4 -56.37 -64.41 -19.11
CA THR A 4 -57.00 -64.28 -17.79
C THR A 4 -57.18 -62.77 -17.55
N ARG A 5 -58.15 -62.38 -16.72
CA ARG A 5 -58.39 -61.06 -16.09
C ARG A 5 -57.12 -60.40 -15.52
N VAL A 6 -57.18 -59.09 -15.21
CA VAL A 6 -57.08 -58.52 -13.83
C VAL A 6 -57.16 -56.97 -13.85
N ALA A 7 -57.76 -56.43 -12.78
CA ALA A 7 -58.03 -55.03 -12.48
C ALA A 7 -56.84 -54.27 -11.85
N ALA A 8 -56.73 -53.00 -12.19
CA ALA A 8 -55.96 -51.91 -11.55
C ALA A 8 -56.64 -51.24 -10.33
N THR A 9 -56.34 -51.63 -9.08
CA THR A 9 -56.72 -50.89 -7.86
C THR A 9 -55.54 -50.09 -7.28
N THR A 10 -55.78 -48.78 -7.07
CA THR A 10 -55.35 -47.87 -5.97
C THR A 10 -54.00 -48.04 -5.27
N ALA A 11 -53.26 -46.92 -5.14
CA ALA A 11 -52.48 -46.61 -3.94
C ALA A 11 -52.38 -45.09 -3.71
N ALA A 12 -52.50 -44.70 -2.43
CA ALA A 12 -52.72 -43.36 -1.91
C ALA A 12 -51.44 -42.54 -1.73
N GLN A 13 -51.64 -41.22 -1.66
CA GLN A 13 -50.64 -40.17 -1.38
C GLN A 13 -50.29 -40.13 0.12
N SER A 14 -48.99 -39.98 0.43
CA SER A 14 -48.48 -39.55 1.75
C SER A 14 -48.20 -38.05 1.74
N PRO A 15 -48.47 -37.29 2.83
CA PRO A 15 -48.11 -35.88 2.90
C PRO A 15 -46.65 -35.70 3.35
N ALA A 16 -45.98 -34.74 2.71
CA ALA A 16 -44.62 -34.29 3.04
C ALA A 16 -44.62 -33.43 4.31
N ALA A 17 -43.62 -33.66 5.16
CA ALA A 17 -43.35 -32.84 6.34
C ALA A 17 -42.67 -31.52 5.94
N GLU A 18 -43.25 -30.40 6.39
CA GLU A 18 -42.62 -29.07 6.31
C GLU A 18 -41.48 -28.97 7.34
N LEU A 19 -40.26 -28.71 6.86
CA LEU A 19 -39.13 -28.30 7.66
C LEU A 19 -39.00 -26.78 7.58
N SER A 20 -39.25 -26.09 8.69
CA SER A 20 -38.95 -24.66 8.87
C SER A 20 -37.43 -24.43 8.96
N PRO A 21 -36.87 -23.41 8.31
CA PRO A 21 -35.46 -23.06 8.49
C PRO A 21 -35.27 -22.28 9.80
N GLU A 22 -34.51 -22.86 10.74
CA GLU A 22 -33.94 -22.14 11.87
C GLU A 22 -32.89 -21.15 11.37
N THR A 23 -33.25 -19.87 11.26
CA THR A 23 -32.26 -18.80 11.09
C THR A 23 -31.70 -18.42 12.46
N ASN A 24 -30.62 -19.09 12.87
CA ASN A 24 -29.80 -18.67 13.99
C ASN A 24 -28.92 -17.49 13.54
N GLY A 25 -29.55 -16.34 13.31
CA GLY A 25 -28.87 -15.07 13.05
C GLY A 25 -28.44 -14.45 14.36
N GLN A 26 -27.28 -14.85 14.88
CA GLN A 26 -26.57 -13.99 15.82
C GLN A 26 -26.18 -12.74 15.02
N ALA A 27 -26.81 -11.61 15.34
CA ALA A 27 -26.37 -10.32 14.82
C ALA A 27 -24.92 -10.13 15.27
N GLU A 28 -23.98 -10.15 14.32
CA GLU A 28 -22.59 -9.76 14.61
C GLU A 28 -22.64 -8.33 15.18
N GLU A 29 -22.07 -8.14 16.38
CA GLU A 29 -21.98 -6.78 16.92
C GLU A 29 -21.25 -5.87 15.92
N PRO A 30 -21.68 -4.60 15.78
CA PRO A 30 -21.07 -3.68 14.84
C PRO A 30 -19.56 -3.60 15.08
N LEU A 31 -18.77 -3.80 14.01
CA LEU A 31 -17.32 -3.69 14.11
C LEU A 31 -16.95 -2.30 14.63
N GLN A 32 -16.37 -2.23 15.82
CA GLN A 32 -15.79 -0.99 16.34
C GLN A 32 -14.57 -0.62 15.49
N LEU A 33 -14.49 0.64 15.07
CA LEU A 33 -13.45 1.16 14.18
C LEU A 33 -12.53 2.14 14.90
N LEU A 34 -11.33 2.37 14.37
CA LEU A 34 -10.37 3.33 14.94
C LEU A 34 -10.96 4.75 15.02
N GLY A 35 -11.64 5.25 13.99
CA GLY A 35 -12.08 6.65 13.92
C GLY A 35 -10.96 7.63 13.53
N GLU A 36 -11.33 8.87 13.21
CA GLU A 36 -10.46 9.87 12.55
C GLU A 36 -9.29 10.37 13.41
N ASP A 37 -9.49 10.48 14.72
CA ASP A 37 -8.53 11.06 15.67
C ASP A 37 -7.72 10.01 16.44
N SER A 38 -7.81 8.74 16.06
CA SER A 38 -7.14 7.63 16.77
C SER A 38 -5.68 7.46 16.37
N TRP A 39 -4.97 8.58 16.23
CA TRP A 39 -3.54 8.60 15.92
C TRP A 39 -2.78 9.69 16.65
N GLU A 40 -1.48 9.48 16.79
CA GLU A 40 -0.52 10.46 17.31
C GLU A 40 0.73 10.53 16.41
N GLU A 41 1.44 11.66 16.47
CA GLU A 41 2.75 11.79 15.83
C GLU A 41 3.77 10.88 16.52
N PHE A 42 4.61 10.22 15.73
CA PHE A 42 5.63 9.31 16.23
C PHE A 42 6.93 9.47 15.45
N SER A 43 8.06 9.56 16.16
CA SER A 43 9.37 9.79 15.56
C SER A 43 10.34 8.67 15.88
N ILE A 44 11.04 8.18 14.87
CA ILE A 44 12.02 7.11 14.96
C ILE A 44 13.39 7.66 14.60
N ALA A 45 14.27 7.78 15.61
CA ALA A 45 15.67 8.13 15.36
C ALA A 45 16.36 7.11 14.45
N VAL A 46 17.04 7.61 13.41
CA VAL A 46 17.82 6.88 12.41
C VAL A 46 19.15 7.60 12.16
N PRO A 47 20.17 6.95 11.55
CA PRO A 47 21.49 7.58 11.41
C PRO A 47 21.53 8.89 10.61
N TRP A 48 20.56 9.12 9.73
CA TRP A 48 20.45 10.34 8.91
C TRP A 48 19.46 11.36 9.47
N GLY A 49 18.97 11.18 10.70
CA GLY A 49 18.00 12.08 11.35
C GLY A 49 16.83 11.30 11.94
N THR A 50 15.62 11.62 11.50
CA THR A 50 14.39 10.99 11.97
C THR A 50 13.55 10.44 10.82
N VAL A 51 12.84 9.37 11.14
CA VAL A 51 11.72 8.87 10.34
C VAL A 51 10.46 9.19 11.11
N GLU A 52 9.65 10.08 10.55
CA GLU A 52 8.38 10.52 11.12
C GLU A 52 7.25 9.60 10.68
N ALA A 53 6.23 9.48 11.52
CA ALA A 53 5.11 8.58 11.31
C ALA A 53 3.86 9.06 12.03
N LYS A 54 2.72 8.52 11.61
CA LYS A 54 1.49 8.49 12.42
C LYS A 54 1.34 7.10 13.03
N TRP A 55 1.19 7.04 14.34
CA TRP A 55 0.83 5.81 15.05
C TRP A 55 -0.67 5.78 15.27
N TRP A 56 -1.39 4.88 14.61
CA TRP A 56 -2.82 4.67 14.79
C TRP A 56 -3.10 3.52 15.77
N GLY A 57 -4.11 3.70 16.63
CA GLY A 57 -4.53 2.68 17.59
C GLY A 57 -3.54 2.46 18.75
N SER A 58 -3.66 1.31 19.42
CA SER A 58 -2.87 1.02 20.64
C SER A 58 -1.39 0.79 20.35
N LYS A 59 -0.51 1.41 21.15
CA LYS A 59 0.95 1.16 21.18
C LYS A 59 1.35 -0.11 21.94
N GLU A 60 0.42 -0.75 22.63
CA GLU A 60 0.67 -2.00 23.38
C GLU A 60 0.71 -3.23 22.48
N ARG A 61 0.30 -3.08 21.21
CA ARG A 61 0.30 -4.12 20.19
C ARG A 61 1.36 -3.81 19.14
N GLN A 62 1.92 -4.88 18.56
CA GLN A 62 2.78 -4.71 17.40
C GLN A 62 1.97 -4.12 16.25
N PRO A 63 2.41 -2.99 15.65
CA PRO A 63 1.67 -2.35 14.59
C PRO A 63 1.86 -3.08 13.24
N ILE A 64 0.88 -2.88 12.36
CA ILE A 64 1.06 -3.02 10.92
C ILE A 64 1.99 -1.89 10.46
N ILE A 65 3.06 -2.21 9.75
CA ILE A 65 3.93 -1.18 9.16
C ILE A 65 3.31 -0.76 7.82
N ALA A 66 2.91 0.50 7.70
CA ALA A 66 2.24 1.04 6.51
C ALA A 66 3.14 2.02 5.72
N LEU A 67 3.32 1.77 4.42
CA LEU A 67 4.21 2.52 3.53
C LEU A 67 3.43 3.11 2.34
N HIS A 68 3.59 4.42 2.12
CA HIS A 68 2.90 5.19 1.09
C HIS A 68 3.56 5.10 -0.31
N GLY A 69 2.90 5.68 -1.31
CA GLY A 69 3.40 5.78 -2.70
C GLY A 69 4.54 6.80 -2.89
N TRP A 70 5.18 6.77 -4.05
CA TRP A 70 6.27 7.71 -4.36
C TRP A 70 5.76 9.16 -4.40
N GLN A 71 6.47 10.06 -3.71
CA GLN A 71 6.12 11.48 -3.54
C GLN A 71 4.86 11.78 -2.69
N ASP A 72 4.25 10.76 -2.08
CA ASP A 72 3.22 10.90 -1.04
C ASP A 72 3.86 11.16 0.35
N ASN A 73 3.11 10.85 1.41
CA ASN A 73 3.50 10.80 2.82
C ASN A 73 2.51 9.88 3.57
N CYS A 74 2.72 9.64 4.88
CA CYS A 74 1.86 8.77 5.68
C CYS A 74 0.40 9.22 5.76
N GLY A 75 0.10 10.49 5.43
CA GLY A 75 -1.27 10.99 5.28
C GLY A 75 -2.08 10.28 4.19
N SER A 76 -1.41 9.54 3.28
CA SER A 76 -2.06 8.66 2.30
C SER A 76 -2.99 7.61 2.93
N PHE A 77 -2.83 7.32 4.23
CA PHE A 77 -3.67 6.39 4.98
C PHE A 77 -4.74 7.07 5.85
N ASP A 78 -4.79 8.39 5.94
CA ASP A 78 -5.67 9.12 6.86
C ASP A 78 -7.16 8.86 6.63
N ARG A 79 -7.55 8.49 5.41
CA ARG A 79 -8.95 8.14 5.09
C ARG A 79 -9.23 6.62 5.18
N LEU A 80 -8.18 5.79 5.15
CA LEU A 80 -8.31 4.34 5.28
C LEU A 80 -8.30 3.89 6.74
N CYS A 81 -7.33 4.35 7.53
CA CYS A 81 -7.11 3.92 8.91
C CYS A 81 -8.35 4.06 9.80
N PRO A 82 -9.16 5.14 9.71
CA PRO A 82 -10.38 5.27 10.50
C PRO A 82 -11.41 4.16 10.26
N LEU A 83 -11.33 3.45 9.13
CA LEU A 83 -12.24 2.37 8.73
C LEU A 83 -11.73 0.96 9.09
N LEU A 84 -10.58 0.88 9.75
CA LEU A 84 -10.00 -0.39 10.20
C LEU A 84 -10.48 -0.72 11.64
N PRO A 85 -10.49 -2.00 12.04
CA PRO A 85 -10.95 -2.42 13.36
C PRO A 85 -10.22 -1.68 14.48
N ALA A 86 -10.94 -1.30 15.55
CA ALA A 86 -10.41 -0.51 16.66
C ALA A 86 -9.24 -1.20 17.41
N ASP A 87 -9.12 -2.51 17.32
CA ASP A 87 -8.03 -3.30 17.88
C ASP A 87 -6.79 -3.38 16.96
N THR A 88 -6.83 -2.73 15.79
CA THR A 88 -5.70 -2.61 14.86
C THR A 88 -4.72 -1.53 15.36
N SER A 89 -3.43 -1.84 15.29
CA SER A 89 -2.35 -0.87 15.51
C SER A 89 -1.59 -0.66 14.20
N ILE A 90 -1.26 0.57 13.83
CA ILE A 90 -0.63 0.89 12.54
C ILE A 90 0.45 1.95 12.73
N LEU A 91 1.63 1.67 12.22
CA LEU A 91 2.72 2.63 12.11
C LEU A 91 2.83 3.05 10.64
N ALA A 92 2.16 4.15 10.29
CA ALA A 92 2.19 4.72 8.95
C ALA A 92 3.37 5.71 8.83
N ILE A 93 4.36 5.37 8.01
CA ILE A 93 5.66 6.04 8.02
C ILE A 93 5.79 7.00 6.83
N ASP A 94 6.33 8.19 7.06
CA ASP A 94 6.92 9.02 6.01
C ASP A 94 8.25 8.40 5.58
N LEU A 95 8.37 7.98 4.32
CA LEU A 95 9.63 7.48 3.79
C LEU A 95 10.73 8.58 3.84
N PRO A 96 12.03 8.23 3.90
CA PRO A 96 13.11 9.21 3.88
C PRO A 96 12.95 10.19 2.72
N GLY A 97 13.18 11.47 2.99
CA GLY A 97 12.96 12.53 2.01
C GLY A 97 11.49 12.88 1.71
N HIS A 98 10.51 12.24 2.36
CA HIS A 98 9.08 12.51 2.20
C HIS A 98 8.47 13.05 3.48
N GLY A 99 7.31 13.71 3.35
CA GLY A 99 6.53 14.21 4.49
C GLY A 99 7.37 15.01 5.48
N LYS A 100 7.35 14.60 6.74
CA LYS A 100 8.15 15.20 7.82
C LYS A 100 9.46 14.45 8.10
N SER A 101 9.72 13.31 7.43
CA SER A 101 10.95 12.54 7.61
C SER A 101 12.17 13.31 7.12
N SER A 102 13.30 13.08 7.80
CA SER A 102 14.58 13.69 7.42
C SER A 102 14.99 13.30 6.00
N HIS A 103 15.54 14.28 5.29
CA HIS A 103 16.19 14.06 4.00
C HIS A 103 17.54 13.38 4.23
N TYR A 104 18.03 12.60 3.26
CA TYR A 104 19.40 12.09 3.34
C TYR A 104 20.43 13.23 3.30
N PRO A 105 21.64 13.05 3.87
CA PRO A 105 22.74 14.00 3.71
C PRO A 105 23.02 14.34 2.23
N MET A 106 23.61 15.51 1.98
CA MET A 106 24.11 15.88 0.65
C MET A 106 25.12 14.83 0.14
N GLY A 107 25.19 14.62 -1.18
CA GLY A 107 26.01 13.56 -1.77
C GLY A 107 25.37 12.16 -1.76
N MET A 108 24.27 11.96 -1.03
CA MET A 108 23.56 10.67 -1.02
C MET A 108 22.37 10.66 -1.99
N GLN A 109 22.30 9.61 -2.81
CA GLN A 109 21.15 9.30 -3.66
C GLN A 109 20.08 8.53 -2.88
N TYR A 110 18.85 8.52 -3.39
CA TYR A 110 17.79 7.64 -2.93
C TYR A 110 17.69 6.43 -3.85
N PHE A 111 18.20 5.28 -3.39
CA PHE A 111 17.95 3.98 -4.02
C PHE A 111 16.69 3.38 -3.38
N ILE A 112 15.54 4.00 -3.66
CA ILE A 112 14.28 3.84 -2.90
C ILE A 112 13.90 2.40 -2.57
N PHE A 113 14.16 1.46 -3.48
CA PHE A 113 13.86 0.05 -3.27
C PHE A 113 14.73 -0.57 -2.17
N TRP A 114 16.05 -0.40 -2.27
CA TRP A 114 17.03 -0.95 -1.34
C TRP A 114 17.03 -0.21 -0.01
N ASP A 115 16.93 1.11 -0.07
CA ASP A 115 16.82 1.98 1.11
C ASP A 115 15.54 1.67 1.89
N GLY A 116 14.43 1.46 1.18
CA GLY A 116 13.14 1.11 1.77
C GLY A 116 13.16 -0.21 2.54
N ILE A 117 13.72 -1.29 1.98
CA ILE A 117 13.82 -2.57 2.72
C ILE A 117 14.81 -2.48 3.88
N CYS A 118 15.89 -1.70 3.74
CA CYS A 118 16.81 -1.44 4.84
C CYS A 118 16.14 -0.66 5.97
N LEU A 119 15.26 0.28 5.65
CA LEU A 119 14.46 1.00 6.63
C LEU A 119 13.49 0.07 7.37
N ILE A 120 12.71 -0.74 6.65
CA ILE A 120 11.80 -1.71 7.29
C ILE A 120 12.62 -2.63 8.21
N ARG A 121 13.76 -3.16 7.74
CA ARG A 121 14.65 -4.01 8.54
C ARG A 121 15.15 -3.30 9.80
N ARG A 122 15.52 -2.02 9.69
CA ARG A 122 15.98 -1.22 10.82
C ARG A 122 14.90 -1.05 11.87
N ILE A 123 13.67 -0.78 11.45
CA ILE A 123 12.51 -0.62 12.34
C ILE A 123 12.17 -1.94 13.02
N VAL A 124 12.03 -3.02 12.26
CA VAL A 124 11.73 -4.37 12.80
C VAL A 124 12.78 -4.80 13.82
N ARG A 125 14.07 -4.59 13.54
CA ARG A 125 15.14 -4.89 14.49
C ARG A 125 15.12 -4.00 15.74
N LYS A 126 14.85 -2.70 15.57
CA LYS A 126 14.83 -1.73 16.69
C LYS A 126 13.78 -2.08 17.74
N TYR A 127 12.59 -2.49 17.30
CA TYR A 127 11.49 -2.84 18.20
C TYR A 127 11.36 -4.34 18.46
N ASN A 128 12.28 -5.16 17.93
CA ASN A 128 12.29 -6.61 18.03
C ASN A 128 10.96 -7.27 17.62
N TRP A 129 10.31 -6.71 16.61
CA TRP A 129 9.03 -7.21 16.11
C TRP A 129 9.16 -8.56 15.42
N LYS A 130 8.13 -9.39 15.58
CA LYS A 130 8.01 -10.77 15.05
C LYS A 130 6.64 -10.92 14.42
N ASN A 131 6.48 -11.77 13.41
CA ASN A 131 5.19 -11.93 12.71
C ASN A 131 4.70 -10.57 12.17
N VAL A 132 5.57 -9.90 11.41
CA VAL A 132 5.35 -8.56 10.88
C VAL A 132 4.19 -8.60 9.90
N THR A 133 3.24 -7.67 10.07
CA THR A 133 2.22 -7.39 9.05
C THR A 133 2.60 -6.12 8.33
N LEU A 134 2.55 -6.17 7.00
CA LEU A 134 2.95 -5.07 6.13
C LEU A 134 1.77 -4.60 5.29
N LEU A 135 1.60 -3.29 5.20
CA LEU A 135 0.62 -2.62 4.34
C LEU A 135 1.35 -1.65 3.41
N GLY A 136 1.12 -1.74 2.11
CA GLY A 136 1.81 -0.87 1.16
C GLY A 136 0.94 -0.47 -0.01
N HIS A 137 0.97 0.82 -0.34
CA HIS A 137 0.39 1.36 -1.57
C HIS A 137 1.50 1.68 -2.58
N SER A 138 1.31 1.31 -3.85
CA SER A 138 2.23 1.69 -4.93
C SER A 138 3.70 1.41 -4.59
N LEU A 139 4.59 2.41 -4.55
CA LEU A 139 5.97 2.24 -4.09
C LEU A 139 6.04 1.48 -2.76
N GLY A 140 5.27 1.88 -1.75
CA GLY A 140 5.21 1.20 -0.47
C GLY A 140 4.85 -0.28 -0.58
N GLY A 141 3.93 -0.64 -1.50
CA GLY A 141 3.59 -2.04 -1.78
C GLY A 141 4.73 -2.83 -2.45
N ALA A 142 5.55 -2.17 -3.27
CA ALA A 142 6.78 -2.78 -3.77
C ALA A 142 7.83 -2.97 -2.67
N LEU A 143 7.97 -2.01 -1.75
CA LEU A 143 8.91 -2.10 -0.63
C LEU A 143 8.54 -3.23 0.34
N THR A 144 7.27 -3.30 0.74
CA THR A 144 6.76 -4.36 1.62
C THR A 144 6.86 -5.74 0.96
N PHE A 145 6.59 -5.85 -0.33
CA PHE A 145 6.80 -7.06 -1.12
C PHE A 145 8.25 -7.54 -1.07
N MET A 146 9.22 -6.66 -1.33
CA MET A 146 10.63 -7.06 -1.32
C MET A 146 11.12 -7.42 0.08
N TYR A 147 10.62 -6.75 1.12
CA TYR A 147 10.91 -7.13 2.50
C TYR A 147 10.37 -8.52 2.83
N ALA A 148 9.11 -8.80 2.48
CA ALA A 148 8.49 -10.11 2.68
C ALA A 148 9.21 -11.23 1.93
N ALA A 149 9.72 -10.96 0.73
CA ALA A 149 10.53 -11.89 -0.03
C ALA A 149 11.93 -12.12 0.59
N SER A 150 12.51 -11.09 1.21
CA SER A 150 13.87 -11.12 1.77
C SER A 150 13.92 -11.70 3.19
N PHE A 151 12.82 -11.57 3.95
CA PHE A 151 12.68 -12.07 5.33
C PHE A 151 11.39 -12.90 5.47
N PRO A 152 11.24 -14.00 4.69
CA PRO A 152 9.97 -14.70 4.54
C PRO A 152 9.49 -15.43 5.80
N THR A 153 10.38 -15.64 6.77
CA THR A 153 10.05 -16.24 8.07
C THR A 153 9.58 -15.23 9.11
N GLU A 154 9.76 -13.92 8.86
CA GLU A 154 9.37 -12.86 9.79
C GLU A 154 8.03 -12.22 9.45
N VAL A 155 7.60 -12.28 8.18
CA VAL A 155 6.36 -11.65 7.72
C VAL A 155 5.21 -12.64 7.79
N GLU A 156 4.12 -12.25 8.45
CA GLU A 156 2.91 -13.06 8.59
C GLU A 156 1.88 -12.72 7.51
N LYS A 157 1.70 -11.42 7.26
CA LYS A 157 0.68 -10.89 6.35
C LYS A 157 1.26 -9.75 5.51
N LEU A 158 1.00 -9.77 4.21
CA LEU A 158 1.35 -8.74 3.25
C LEU A 158 0.08 -8.21 2.58
N ILE A 159 -0.18 -6.91 2.71
CA ILE A 159 -1.33 -6.23 2.13
C ILE A 159 -0.82 -5.20 1.12
N ASN A 160 -1.13 -5.42 -0.15
CA ASN A 160 -0.69 -4.57 -1.25
C ASN A 160 -1.87 -3.89 -1.91
N ILE A 161 -1.77 -2.58 -2.07
CA ILE A 161 -2.79 -1.75 -2.71
C ILE A 161 -2.25 -1.21 -4.04
N ASP A 162 -2.92 -1.61 -5.09
CA ASP A 162 -2.74 -1.27 -6.49
C ASP A 162 -1.33 -1.51 -7.06
N ILE A 163 -0.65 -2.53 -6.56
CA ILE A 163 0.65 -3.00 -7.04
C ILE A 163 0.87 -4.46 -6.66
N ALA A 164 1.54 -5.26 -7.50
CA ALA A 164 1.85 -6.66 -7.20
C ALA A 164 3.30 -6.92 -6.76
N GLY A 165 4.21 -5.96 -7.00
CA GLY A 165 5.64 -6.03 -6.68
C GLY A 165 6.37 -4.83 -7.27
N PRO A 166 7.72 -4.80 -7.23
CA PRO A 166 8.51 -3.75 -7.87
C PRO A 166 8.10 -3.48 -9.32
N THR A 167 8.00 -2.19 -9.68
CA THR A 167 7.74 -1.81 -11.06
C THR A 167 8.93 -2.19 -11.93
N VAL A 168 8.65 -2.77 -13.08
CA VAL A 168 9.69 -3.27 -13.98
C VAL A 168 10.06 -2.28 -15.08
N ARG A 169 11.28 -2.41 -15.59
CA ARG A 169 11.82 -1.69 -16.75
C ARG A 169 12.66 -2.63 -17.60
N SER A 170 12.74 -2.37 -18.91
CA SER A 170 13.67 -3.08 -19.78
C SER A 170 15.11 -2.70 -19.44
N THR A 171 16.03 -3.64 -19.66
CA THR A 171 17.48 -3.41 -19.47
C THR A 171 17.99 -2.25 -20.31
N GLN A 172 17.51 -2.13 -21.55
CA GLN A 172 17.83 -1.02 -22.44
C GLN A 172 17.41 0.33 -21.86
N ARG A 173 16.15 0.47 -21.42
CA ARG A 173 15.64 1.73 -20.86
C ARG A 173 16.39 2.15 -19.59
N MET A 174 16.79 1.18 -18.76
CA MET A 174 17.63 1.44 -17.59
C MET A 174 19.01 1.98 -17.99
N ALA A 175 19.68 1.33 -18.96
CA ALA A 175 20.98 1.77 -19.46
C ALA A 175 20.92 3.18 -20.07
N GLU A 176 19.95 3.46 -20.94
CA GLU A 176 19.76 4.75 -21.61
C GLU A 176 19.38 5.89 -20.63
N GLY A 177 18.74 5.56 -19.51
CA GLY A 177 18.32 6.54 -18.50
C GLY A 177 19.42 6.97 -17.53
N THR A 178 20.48 6.16 -17.39
CA THR A 178 21.42 6.26 -16.26
C THR A 178 22.17 7.59 -16.25
N GLY A 179 22.84 7.98 -17.34
CA GLY A 179 23.61 9.23 -17.39
C GLY A 179 22.75 10.47 -17.09
N ARG A 180 21.58 10.57 -17.73
CA ARG A 180 20.64 11.68 -17.49
C ARG A 180 20.15 11.76 -16.03
N ALA A 181 19.92 10.62 -15.39
CA ALA A 181 19.49 10.59 -14.00
C ALA A 181 20.62 11.04 -13.05
N LEU A 182 21.87 10.69 -13.35
CA LEU A 182 23.03 11.13 -12.58
C LEU A 182 23.26 12.64 -12.72
N ASP A 183 23.24 13.19 -13.93
CA ASP A 183 23.38 14.64 -14.14
C ASP A 183 22.27 15.41 -13.40
N LYS A 184 21.03 14.94 -13.48
CA LYS A 184 19.91 15.54 -12.76
C LYS A 184 20.03 15.40 -11.24
N PHE A 185 20.61 14.32 -10.73
CA PHE A 185 20.92 14.21 -9.31
C PHE A 185 21.90 15.29 -8.86
N LEU A 186 22.99 15.50 -9.60
CA LEU A 186 23.98 16.54 -9.33
C LEU A 186 23.37 17.96 -9.39
N ASP A 187 22.46 18.19 -10.35
CA ASP A 187 21.67 19.44 -10.42
C ASP A 187 20.84 19.65 -9.14
N TYR A 188 20.13 18.60 -8.69
CA TYR A 188 19.20 18.72 -7.56
C TYR A 188 19.89 18.81 -6.22
N GLU A 189 21.00 18.09 -6.00
CA GLU A 189 21.69 18.11 -4.71
C GLU A 189 22.34 19.47 -4.38
N THR A 190 22.67 20.23 -5.43
CA THR A 190 23.28 21.56 -5.30
C THR A 190 22.29 22.70 -5.49
N LEU A 191 21.01 22.42 -5.78
CA LEU A 191 20.01 23.45 -6.04
C LEU A 191 19.64 24.21 -4.76
N PRO A 192 19.95 25.51 -4.66
CA PRO A 192 19.61 26.30 -3.47
C PRO A 192 18.10 26.43 -3.30
N GLU A 193 17.62 26.39 -2.05
CA GLU A 193 16.20 26.58 -1.73
C GLU A 193 15.65 27.91 -2.28
N SER A 194 16.47 28.96 -2.34
CA SER A 194 16.09 30.27 -2.91
C SER A 194 15.72 30.21 -4.39
N LYS A 195 16.22 29.21 -5.14
CA LYS A 195 15.88 28.95 -6.54
C LYS A 195 14.70 27.99 -6.71
N GLN A 196 14.20 27.40 -5.63
CA GLN A 196 13.01 26.56 -5.72
C GLN A 196 11.77 27.43 -5.94
N PRO A 197 10.83 26.98 -6.79
CA PRO A 197 9.56 27.68 -6.98
C PRO A 197 8.76 27.73 -5.67
N CYS A 198 8.14 28.88 -5.41
CA CYS A 198 7.23 29.10 -4.29
C CYS A 198 5.82 29.26 -4.85
N TYR A 199 4.84 28.63 -4.19
CA TYR A 199 3.46 28.56 -4.68
C TYR A 199 2.49 28.99 -3.60
N SER A 200 1.36 29.57 -3.98
CA SER A 200 0.20 29.68 -3.09
C SER A 200 -0.35 28.30 -2.74
N TYR A 201 -1.20 28.23 -1.71
CA TYR A 201 -1.86 26.98 -1.31
C TYR A 201 -2.65 26.36 -2.47
N ASP A 202 -3.49 27.15 -3.15
CA ASP A 202 -4.33 26.65 -4.24
C ASP A 202 -3.51 26.20 -5.45
N GLU A 203 -2.39 26.87 -5.75
CA GLU A 203 -1.44 26.41 -6.77
C GLU A 203 -0.81 25.07 -6.40
N MET A 204 -0.46 24.84 -5.13
CA MET A 204 0.05 23.54 -4.68
C MET A 204 -0.98 22.43 -4.89
N ILE A 205 -2.24 22.66 -4.48
CA ILE A 205 -3.32 21.70 -4.68
C ILE A 205 -3.51 21.39 -6.16
N LYS A 206 -3.57 22.43 -7.00
CA LYS A 206 -3.73 22.27 -8.45
C LYS A 206 -2.56 21.52 -9.08
N LEU A 207 -1.32 21.87 -8.76
CA LEU A 207 -0.13 21.19 -9.28
C LEU A 207 -0.14 19.70 -8.97
N VAL A 208 -0.59 19.33 -7.78
CA VAL A 208 -0.66 17.93 -7.35
C VAL A 208 -1.81 17.20 -8.05
N LEU A 209 -2.99 17.81 -8.16
CA LEU A 209 -4.11 17.27 -8.91
C LEU A 209 -3.73 16.99 -10.38
N ASP A 210 -3.11 17.98 -11.04
CA ASP A 210 -2.67 17.88 -12.43
C ASP A 210 -1.61 16.77 -12.58
N ALA A 211 -0.67 16.67 -11.63
CA ALA A 211 0.40 15.66 -11.67
C ALA A 211 -0.11 14.22 -11.49
N TYR A 212 -1.19 14.01 -10.74
CA TYR A 212 -1.78 12.69 -10.53
C TYR A 212 -2.80 12.28 -11.59
N ASP A 213 -3.12 13.16 -12.55
CA ASP A 213 -3.92 12.84 -13.75
C ASP A 213 -5.21 12.06 -13.44
N GLY A 214 -6.03 12.62 -12.55
CA GLY A 214 -7.32 12.05 -12.15
C GLY A 214 -7.23 10.86 -11.17
N SER A 215 -6.04 10.52 -10.69
CA SER A 215 -5.86 9.43 -9.73
C SER A 215 -6.31 9.76 -8.30
N VAL A 216 -6.29 11.04 -7.92
CA VAL A 216 -6.74 11.56 -6.62
C VAL A 216 -7.76 12.67 -6.84
N ASP A 217 -8.70 12.79 -5.90
CA ASP A 217 -9.63 13.93 -5.84
C ASP A 217 -9.06 15.07 -4.98
N GLU A 218 -9.67 16.26 -5.07
CA GLU A 218 -9.21 17.44 -4.34
C GLU A 218 -9.20 17.25 -2.81
N PRO A 219 -10.25 16.66 -2.17
CA PRO A 219 -10.20 16.36 -0.73
C PRO A 219 -8.99 15.50 -0.35
N SER A 220 -8.68 14.48 -1.15
CA SER A 220 -7.52 13.59 -0.92
C SER A 220 -6.19 14.32 -1.11
N VAL A 221 -6.08 15.22 -2.09
CA VAL A 221 -4.89 16.06 -2.25
C VAL A 221 -4.70 16.97 -1.06
N ARG A 222 -5.76 17.58 -0.52
CA ARG A 222 -5.68 18.40 0.70
C ARG A 222 -5.15 17.60 1.89
N VAL A 223 -5.61 16.35 2.05
CA VAL A 223 -5.08 15.42 3.07
C VAL A 223 -3.57 15.18 2.88
N LEU A 224 -3.12 14.81 1.68
CA LEU A 224 -1.70 14.60 1.40
C LEU A 224 -0.90 15.89 1.66
N MET A 225 -1.46 17.03 1.31
CA MET A 225 -0.76 18.31 1.36
C MET A 225 -0.64 18.89 2.77
N ASN A 226 -1.44 18.47 3.75
CA ASN A 226 -1.21 18.80 5.16
C ASN A 226 0.20 18.40 5.65
N ARG A 227 0.82 17.41 5.00
CA ARG A 227 2.15 16.91 5.33
C ARG A 227 3.13 16.99 4.17
N GLY A 228 2.63 17.19 2.94
CA GLY A 228 3.42 17.25 1.71
C GLY A 228 3.94 18.65 1.34
N MET A 229 3.52 19.70 2.05
CA MET A 229 4.01 21.07 1.86
C MET A 229 4.55 21.69 3.16
N ARG A 230 5.39 22.71 3.02
CA ARG A 230 5.89 23.54 4.12
C ARG A 230 5.95 25.00 3.69
N HIS A 231 5.91 25.93 4.65
CA HIS A 231 6.09 27.34 4.36
C HIS A 231 7.49 27.62 3.79
N ASN A 232 7.56 28.50 2.80
CA ASN A 232 8.83 29.02 2.31
C ASN A 232 9.41 29.98 3.37
N PRO A 233 10.68 29.82 3.78
CA PRO A 233 11.27 30.68 4.82
C PRO A 233 11.54 32.12 4.36
N SER A 234 11.60 32.37 3.05
CA SER A 234 12.03 33.64 2.46
C SER A 234 10.98 34.33 1.59
N LYS A 235 9.85 33.68 1.31
CA LYS A 235 8.77 34.18 0.46
C LYS A 235 7.42 33.80 1.08
N ASP A 236 6.39 34.59 0.80
CA ASP A 236 5.02 34.18 1.15
C ASP A 236 4.59 33.02 0.23
N GLY A 237 4.01 31.97 0.83
CA GLY A 237 3.63 30.73 0.15
C GLY A 237 4.38 29.48 0.63
N TYR A 238 4.35 28.45 -0.21
CA TYR A 238 4.68 27.08 0.13
C TYR A 238 5.70 26.46 -0.84
N LEU A 239 6.47 25.52 -0.29
CA LEU A 239 7.35 24.59 -0.98
C LEU A 239 6.84 23.17 -0.74
N PHE A 240 7.21 22.24 -1.63
CA PHE A 240 7.04 20.82 -1.32
C PHE A 240 7.98 20.44 -0.15
N ALA A 241 7.47 19.66 0.81
CA ALA A 241 8.25 19.18 1.95
C ALA A 241 9.25 18.08 1.54
N ARG A 242 8.97 17.41 0.42
CA ARG A 242 9.80 16.33 -0.11
C ARG A 242 11.09 16.81 -0.76
N ASP A 243 12.11 15.98 -0.68
CA ASP A 243 13.42 16.19 -1.29
C ASP A 243 13.36 16.14 -2.82
N LEU A 244 13.96 17.12 -3.50
CA LEU A 244 13.98 17.17 -4.97
C LEU A 244 14.71 15.99 -5.61
N ARG A 245 15.69 15.40 -4.91
CA ARG A 245 16.46 14.24 -5.40
C ARG A 245 15.58 13.00 -5.58
N LEU A 246 14.40 12.96 -4.96
CA LEU A 246 13.42 11.89 -5.19
C LEU A 246 12.91 11.86 -6.64
N LYS A 247 13.03 12.96 -7.40
CA LYS A 247 12.65 12.99 -8.83
C LYS A 247 13.51 12.08 -9.72
N VAL A 248 14.68 11.67 -9.23
CA VAL A 248 15.64 10.79 -9.93
C VAL A 248 15.91 9.50 -9.17
N SER A 249 15.07 9.17 -8.21
CA SER A 249 15.25 8.00 -7.33
C SER A 249 14.84 6.66 -7.96
N LEU A 250 14.59 6.64 -9.27
CA LEU A 250 14.21 5.45 -10.05
C LEU A 250 15.44 4.80 -10.72
N LEU A 251 16.65 5.03 -10.19
CA LEU A 251 17.82 4.23 -10.52
C LEU A 251 17.70 2.85 -9.84
N GLY A 252 18.17 1.80 -10.52
CA GLY A 252 18.10 0.43 -9.98
C GLY A 252 16.68 -0.16 -9.97
N MET A 253 15.90 0.10 -11.02
CA MET A 253 14.62 -0.56 -11.27
C MET A 253 14.81 -2.06 -11.51
N PHE A 254 13.70 -2.81 -11.46
CA PHE A 254 13.73 -4.26 -11.57
C PHE A 254 13.48 -4.72 -13.00
N THR A 255 14.06 -5.85 -13.37
CA THR A 255 13.54 -6.65 -14.50
C THR A 255 12.34 -7.50 -14.05
N ALA A 256 11.57 -7.99 -15.02
CA ALA A 256 10.51 -8.97 -14.74
C ALA A 256 11.08 -10.24 -14.08
N GLU A 257 12.21 -10.72 -14.57
CA GLU A 257 12.89 -11.90 -14.01
C GLU A 257 13.25 -11.70 -12.53
N GLN A 258 13.85 -10.57 -12.17
CA GLN A 258 14.16 -10.25 -10.78
C GLN A 258 12.88 -10.21 -9.94
N THR A 259 11.85 -9.51 -10.41
CA THR A 259 10.57 -9.38 -9.69
C THR A 259 9.93 -10.74 -9.41
N LEU A 260 9.92 -11.64 -10.40
CA LEU A 260 9.40 -13.00 -10.25
C LEU A 260 10.29 -13.85 -9.32
N ALA A 261 11.61 -13.66 -9.33
CA ALA A 261 12.50 -14.33 -8.38
C ALA A 261 12.19 -13.94 -6.93
N TYR A 262 11.92 -12.65 -6.65
CA TYR A 262 11.47 -12.21 -5.33
C TYR A 262 10.08 -12.77 -4.98
N ALA A 263 9.14 -12.79 -5.94
CA ALA A 263 7.79 -13.35 -5.72
C ALA A 263 7.86 -14.80 -5.21
N ARG A 264 8.74 -15.62 -5.80
CA ARG A 264 8.94 -17.03 -5.40
C ARG A 264 9.44 -17.21 -3.97
N GLN A 265 9.96 -16.17 -3.32
CA GLN A 265 10.46 -16.25 -1.94
C GLN A 265 9.40 -15.91 -0.91
N ILE A 266 8.27 -15.32 -1.30
CA ILE A 266 7.21 -14.95 -0.36
C ILE A 266 6.52 -16.22 0.17
N ARG A 267 6.37 -16.29 1.49
CA ARG A 267 5.73 -17.42 2.21
C ARG A 267 4.51 -16.99 3.03
N CYS A 268 4.39 -15.70 3.34
CA CYS A 268 3.31 -15.14 4.14
C CYS A 268 1.95 -15.20 3.45
N ARG A 269 0.88 -14.86 4.17
CA ARG A 269 -0.44 -14.63 3.55
C ARG A 269 -0.43 -13.29 2.82
N VAL A 270 -0.99 -13.24 1.62
CA VAL A 270 -1.01 -12.05 0.77
C VAL A 270 -2.44 -11.64 0.46
N LEU A 271 -2.77 -10.37 0.70
CA LEU A 271 -3.92 -9.68 0.12
C LEU A 271 -3.40 -8.68 -0.91
N ASN A 272 -3.85 -8.84 -2.15
CA ASN A 272 -3.56 -7.92 -3.23
C ASN A 272 -4.86 -7.30 -3.73
N ILE A 273 -4.96 -5.98 -3.59
CA ILE A 273 -6.12 -5.18 -3.99
C ILE A 273 -5.72 -4.41 -5.25
N ARG A 274 -6.38 -4.68 -6.38
CA ARG A 274 -6.16 -4.00 -7.65
C ARG A 274 -7.27 -2.99 -7.90
N GLY A 275 -6.91 -1.73 -8.16
CA GLY A 275 -7.87 -0.72 -8.61
C GLY A 275 -8.24 -0.96 -10.09
N ILE A 276 -9.50 -0.73 -10.42
CA ILE A 276 -9.99 -0.72 -11.81
C ILE A 276 -10.53 0.69 -12.11
N PRO A 277 -9.85 1.49 -12.97
CA PRO A 277 -8.73 1.09 -13.85
C PRO A 277 -7.35 1.01 -13.16
N GLY A 278 -7.17 1.62 -11.99
CA GLY A 278 -5.89 1.61 -11.26
C GLY A 278 -4.70 2.20 -12.02
N MET A 279 -3.48 1.85 -11.59
CA MET A 279 -2.22 2.28 -12.21
C MET A 279 -1.99 1.63 -13.57
N LYS A 280 -1.54 2.40 -14.56
CA LYS A 280 -1.08 1.85 -15.85
C LYS A 280 0.39 1.43 -15.75
N PHE A 281 0.68 0.19 -16.14
CA PHE A 281 2.05 -0.33 -16.17
C PHE A 281 2.55 -0.46 -17.60
N GLU A 282 3.85 -0.23 -17.80
CA GLU A 282 4.53 -0.41 -19.10
C GLU A 282 4.49 -1.88 -19.56
N THR A 283 4.57 -2.82 -18.61
CA THR A 283 4.51 -4.26 -18.87
C THR A 283 3.39 -4.87 -18.04
N PRO A 284 2.11 -4.69 -18.43
CA PRO A 284 0.96 -5.04 -17.59
C PRO A 284 0.86 -6.54 -17.28
N GLN A 285 1.36 -7.40 -18.18
CA GLN A 285 1.38 -8.85 -17.98
C GLN A 285 2.14 -9.28 -16.72
N VAL A 286 3.19 -8.55 -16.35
CA VAL A 286 4.01 -8.87 -15.16
C VAL A 286 3.17 -8.85 -13.88
N TYR A 287 2.12 -8.04 -13.82
CA TYR A 287 1.24 -8.03 -12.67
C TYR A 287 0.58 -9.40 -12.48
N ALA A 288 -0.03 -9.95 -13.54
CA ALA A 288 -0.68 -11.25 -13.51
C ALA A 288 0.33 -12.38 -13.24
N ASP A 289 1.53 -12.30 -13.84
CA ASP A 289 2.60 -13.27 -13.63
C ASP A 289 3.05 -13.30 -12.16
N VAL A 290 3.19 -12.12 -11.52
CA VAL A 290 3.54 -12.04 -10.09
C VAL A 290 2.44 -12.65 -9.23
N ILE A 291 1.16 -12.38 -9.48
CA ILE A 291 0.05 -13.00 -8.74
C ILE A 291 0.05 -14.53 -8.91
N ALA A 292 0.31 -15.02 -10.12
CA ALA A 292 0.44 -16.46 -10.37
C ALA A 292 1.61 -17.07 -9.59
N THR A 293 2.79 -16.43 -9.63
CA THR A 293 3.97 -16.89 -8.90
C THR A 293 3.78 -16.86 -7.38
N LEU A 294 3.08 -15.87 -6.85
CA LEU A 294 2.75 -15.83 -5.42
C LEU A 294 1.92 -17.05 -4.99
N ARG A 295 0.98 -17.50 -5.83
CA ARG A 295 0.13 -18.67 -5.54
C ARG A 295 0.91 -19.99 -5.47
N GLU A 296 2.12 -20.05 -6.01
CA GLU A 296 2.97 -21.23 -5.94
C GLU A 296 3.52 -21.49 -4.53
N ASN A 297 3.81 -20.42 -3.76
CA ASN A 297 4.60 -20.55 -2.52
C ASN A 297 4.06 -19.77 -1.30
N ALA A 298 3.22 -18.75 -1.50
CA ALA A 298 2.63 -18.00 -0.40
C ALA A 298 1.57 -18.85 0.32
N ALA A 299 1.48 -18.73 1.65
CA ALA A 299 0.52 -19.50 2.46
C ALA A 299 -0.94 -19.30 2.02
N LYS A 300 -1.28 -18.10 1.53
CA LYS A 300 -2.57 -17.77 0.94
C LYS A 300 -2.40 -16.56 0.03
N VAL A 301 -3.09 -16.52 -1.10
CA VAL A 301 -3.16 -15.32 -1.96
C VAL A 301 -4.62 -14.97 -2.20
N VAL A 302 -5.04 -13.82 -1.67
CA VAL A 302 -6.33 -13.21 -1.96
C VAL A 302 -6.08 -12.08 -2.95
N TYR A 303 -6.59 -12.21 -4.17
CA TYR A 303 -6.57 -11.17 -5.19
C TYR A 303 -7.97 -10.64 -5.38
N VAL A 304 -8.16 -9.33 -5.25
CA VAL A 304 -9.46 -8.67 -5.44
C VAL A 304 -9.31 -7.45 -6.33
N GLU A 305 -10.29 -7.24 -7.19
CA GLU A 305 -10.42 -6.04 -8.01
C GLU A 305 -11.49 -5.14 -7.43
N VAL A 306 -11.17 -3.85 -7.27
CA VAL A 306 -12.04 -2.87 -6.62
C VAL A 306 -12.21 -1.66 -7.55
N PRO A 307 -13.45 -1.20 -7.81
CA PRO A 307 -13.68 0.01 -8.60
C PRO A 307 -13.03 1.23 -7.96
N GLY A 308 -12.03 1.80 -8.63
CA GLY A 308 -11.23 2.89 -8.09
C GLY A 308 -9.96 3.19 -8.90
N THR A 309 -9.42 4.38 -8.70
CA THR A 309 -8.18 4.84 -9.30
C THR A 309 -6.97 4.24 -8.57
N HIS A 310 -5.74 4.68 -8.92
CA HIS A 310 -4.53 4.18 -8.25
C HIS A 310 -4.47 4.51 -6.75
N HIS A 311 -5.12 5.59 -6.29
CA HIS A 311 -5.20 5.96 -4.87
C HIS A 311 -6.56 5.59 -4.24
N LEU A 312 -7.16 4.47 -4.66
CA LEU A 312 -8.46 4.04 -4.16
C LEU A 312 -8.56 3.93 -2.62
N HIS A 313 -7.45 3.67 -1.94
CA HIS A 313 -7.40 3.62 -0.47
C HIS A 313 -7.52 4.99 0.19
N LEU A 314 -7.25 6.05 -0.55
CA LEU A 314 -7.40 7.43 -0.08
C LEU A 314 -8.70 8.05 -0.61
N VAL A 315 -9.07 7.77 -1.86
CA VAL A 315 -10.24 8.38 -2.53
C VAL A 315 -11.55 7.66 -2.19
N THR A 316 -11.55 6.32 -2.22
CA THR A 316 -12.73 5.48 -1.94
C THR A 316 -12.40 4.40 -0.89
N PRO A 317 -11.96 4.80 0.31
CA PRO A 317 -11.49 3.88 1.35
C PRO A 317 -12.58 2.90 1.81
N ASP A 318 -13.85 3.29 1.71
CA ASP A 318 -15.03 2.49 2.02
C ASP A 318 -15.11 1.20 1.20
N ARG A 319 -14.54 1.20 0.00
CA ARG A 319 -14.47 0.03 -0.88
C ARG A 319 -13.27 -0.86 -0.59
N VAL A 320 -12.23 -0.32 0.06
CA VAL A 320 -10.96 -1.00 0.32
C VAL A 320 -10.96 -1.63 1.71
N ALA A 321 -11.41 -0.89 2.73
CA ALA A 321 -11.39 -1.30 4.12
C ALA A 321 -12.07 -2.66 4.39
N PRO A 322 -13.23 -3.00 3.80
CA PRO A 322 -13.87 -4.30 4.06
C PRO A 322 -12.98 -5.50 3.69
N HIS A 323 -12.18 -5.39 2.62
CA HIS A 323 -11.25 -6.44 2.21
C HIS A 323 -10.09 -6.60 3.19
N ILE A 324 -9.53 -5.49 3.66
CA ILE A 324 -8.47 -5.47 4.66
C ILE A 324 -8.99 -6.03 5.99
N ASN A 325 -10.16 -5.59 6.44
CA ASN A 325 -10.76 -6.00 7.71
C ASN A 325 -11.03 -7.51 7.74
N ARG A 326 -11.54 -8.07 6.64
CA ARG A 326 -11.73 -9.53 6.52
C ARG A 326 -10.39 -10.26 6.59
N PHE A 327 -9.40 -9.80 5.84
CA PHE A 327 -8.09 -10.44 5.76
C PHE A 327 -7.31 -10.40 7.09
N LEU A 328 -7.45 -9.33 7.87
CA LEU A 328 -6.83 -9.20 9.19
C LEU A 328 -7.46 -10.16 10.22
N LYS A 329 -8.78 -10.38 10.15
CA LYS A 329 -9.53 -11.23 11.09
C LYS A 329 -9.40 -12.73 10.81
N GLU A 330 -9.20 -13.12 9.56
CA GLU A 330 -9.00 -14.52 9.21
C GLU A 330 -7.73 -15.05 9.91
N ALA A 331 -7.85 -16.14 10.66
CA ALA A 331 -6.74 -16.81 11.35
C ALA A 331 -5.71 -17.39 10.36
#